data_AF-A0A0D6EUW8-F1
#
_entry.id   AF-A0A0D6EUW8-F1
#
_cell.length_a   1.000
_cell.length_b   1.000
_cell.length_c   1.000
_cell.angle_alpha   90.00
_cell.angle_beta   90.00
_cell.angle_gamma   90.00
#
_symmetry.space_group_name_H-M   'P 1'
#
loop_
_entity.id
_entity.type
_entity.pdbx_description
1 polymer ?
#
loop_
_entity_poly.entity_id
_entity_poly.type
_entity_poly.pdbx_seq_one_letter_code
_entity_poly.pdbx_strand_id
1 'polypeptide(L)' 'MAELIQPIELLVGIKSLNGRAVGLANTENGGLASVIWNASSKRWDKAVDIPVGAVAGALPMPDSEMKELGIRE' A
#
# COMPACT_ATOMS: atom_id res chain seq x y z
N MET A 1 -11.39 -19.50 -8.83
CA MET A 1 -10.11 -19.11 -8.21
C MET A 1 -9.98 -17.61 -8.41
N ALA A 2 -9.99 -16.81 -7.34
CA ALA A 2 -9.84 -15.35 -7.48
C ALA A 2 -8.37 -15.05 -7.74
N GLU A 3 -8.08 -14.49 -8.90
CA GLU A 3 -6.72 -14.13 -9.32
C GLU A 3 -6.09 -13.19 -8.29
N LEU A 4 -4.87 -13.54 -7.89
CA LEU A 4 -4.05 -12.79 -6.97
C LEU A 4 -3.49 -11.59 -7.74
N ILE A 5 -4.31 -10.54 -7.88
CA ILE A 5 -3.93 -9.29 -8.56
C ILE A 5 -2.76 -8.68 -7.81
N GLN A 6 -1.54 -8.84 -8.33
CA GLN A 6 -0.36 -8.23 -7.75
C GLN A 6 -0.33 -6.75 -8.13
N PRO A 7 -0.10 -5.85 -7.17
CA PRO A 7 0.03 -4.43 -7.46
C PRO A 7 1.28 -4.18 -8.29
N ILE A 8 1.12 -3.62 -9.49
CA ILE A 8 2.20 -3.47 -10.47
C ILE A 8 3.04 -2.21 -10.16
N GLU A 9 2.40 -1.12 -9.77
CA GLU A 9 3.05 0.15 -9.41
C GLU A 9 2.22 0.93 -8.38
N LEU A 10 2.90 1.58 -7.42
CA LEU A 10 2.29 2.53 -6.48
C LEU A 10 1.96 3.84 -7.21
N LEU A 11 0.69 4.22 -7.20
CA LEU A 11 0.18 5.39 -7.92
C LEU A 11 0.24 6.68 -7.12
N VAL A 12 0.32 6.56 -5.81
CA VAL A 12 0.37 7.68 -4.86
C VAL A 12 1.51 7.46 -3.88
N GLY A 13 1.99 8.53 -3.26
CA GLY A 13 2.95 8.44 -2.17
C GLY A 13 2.46 7.53 -1.05
N ILE A 14 3.40 6.89 -0.35
CA ILE A 14 3.11 6.00 0.78
C ILE A 14 2.45 6.79 1.90
N LYS A 15 1.36 6.24 2.44
CA LYS A 15 0.53 6.86 3.47
C LYS A 15 0.54 6.05 4.75
N SER A 16 0.25 6.71 5.86
CA SER A 16 0.11 6.05 7.16
C SER A 16 -1.37 5.96 7.52
N LEU A 17 -1.85 4.74 7.75
CA LEU A 17 -3.21 4.48 8.23
C LEU A 17 -3.14 3.50 9.39
N ASN A 18 -3.55 3.96 10.59
CA ASN A 18 -3.51 3.16 11.82
C ASN A 18 -2.12 2.55 12.10
N GLY A 19 -1.05 3.31 11.86
CA GLY A 19 0.33 2.87 12.07
C GLY A 19 0.84 1.85 11.04
N ARG A 20 0.11 1.67 9.93
CA ARG A 20 0.49 0.78 8.83
C ARG A 20 0.81 1.62 7.59
N ALA A 21 1.89 1.27 6.90
CA ALA A 21 2.19 1.84 5.60
C ALA A 21 1.21 1.29 4.56
N VAL A 22 0.47 2.17 3.93
CA VAL A 22 -0.55 1.85 2.92
C VAL A 22 -0.33 2.67 1.66
N GLY A 23 -0.81 2.15 0.53
CA GLY A 23 -0.70 2.79 -0.77
C GLY A 23 -1.87 2.44 -1.68
N LEU A 24 -1.95 3.12 -2.82
CA LEU A 24 -2.83 2.75 -3.92
C LEU A 24 -1.99 2.23 -5.07
N ALA A 25 -2.42 1.13 -5.67
CA ALA A 25 -1.77 0.55 -6.82
C ALA A 25 -2.77 0.25 -7.93
N ASN A 26 -2.29 0.28 -9.17
CA ASN A 26 -3.07 -0.17 -10.31
C ASN A 26 -3.14 -1.71 -10.30
N THR A 27 -4.30 -2.19 -10.69
CA THR A 27 -4.57 -3.60 -10.95
C THR A 27 -4.44 -3.90 -12.43
N GLU A 28 -4.18 -5.16 -12.79
CA GLU A 28 -4.09 -5.62 -14.19
C GLU A 28 -5.35 -5.30 -15.01
N ASN A 29 -6.51 -5.22 -14.35
CA ASN A 29 -7.78 -4.88 -14.99
C ASN A 29 -8.04 -3.36 -15.11
N GLY A 30 -7.03 -2.51 -14.86
CA GLY A 30 -7.16 -1.05 -14.94
C GLY A 30 -7.93 -0.40 -13.78
N GLY A 31 -8.24 -1.16 -12.72
CA GLY A 31 -8.84 -0.63 -11.49
C GLY A 31 -7.80 -0.25 -10.43
N LEU A 32 -8.25 0.41 -9.36
CA LEU A 32 -7.44 0.78 -8.19
C LEU A 32 -7.61 -0.22 -7.06
N ALA A 33 -6.51 -0.61 -6.41
CA ALA A 33 -6.52 -1.42 -5.20
C ALA A 33 -5.71 -0.76 -4.08
N SER A 34 -6.20 -0.90 -2.85
CA SER A 34 -5.41 -0.59 -1.65
C SER A 34 -4.36 -1.67 -1.43
N VAL A 35 -3.16 -1.23 -1.07
CA VAL A 35 -2.06 -2.10 -0.70
C VAL A 35 -1.52 -1.72 0.68
N ILE A 36 -0.95 -2.69 1.36
CA ILE A 36 -0.31 -2.55 2.66
C ILE A 36 1.10 -3.12 2.60
N TRP A 37 2.05 -2.47 3.26
CA TRP A 37 3.41 -2.97 3.35
C TRP A 37 3.48 -4.16 4.30
N ASN A 38 4.09 -5.24 3.84
CA ASN A 38 4.45 -6.39 4.65
C ASN A 38 5.94 -6.35 4.96
N ALA A 39 6.27 -5.99 6.20
CA ALA A 39 7.64 -5.88 6.66
C ALA A 39 8.40 -7.22 6.66
N SER A 40 7.70 -8.35 6.82
CA SER A 40 8.29 -9.68 6.81
C SER A 40 8.68 -10.12 5.40
N SER A 41 7.79 -9.89 4.43
CA SER A 41 8.03 -10.26 3.02
C SER A 41 8.75 -9.17 2.21
N LYS A 42 8.93 -7.98 2.80
CA LYS A 42 9.45 -6.77 2.14
C LYS A 42 8.73 -6.47 0.83
N ARG A 43 7.40 -6.63 0.82
CA ARG A 43 6.55 -6.48 -0.37
C ARG A 43 5.24 -5.79 -0.01
N TRP A 44 4.59 -5.24 -1.03
CA TRP A 44 3.24 -4.71 -0.95
C TRP A 44 2.23 -5.82 -1.18
N ASP A 45 1.37 -6.04 -0.19
CA ASP A 45 0.26 -7.00 -0.26
C ASP A 45 -1.06 -6.25 -0.47
N LYS A 46 -2.02 -6.91 -1.13
CA LYS A 46 -3.36 -6.34 -1.32
C LYS A 46 -4.08 -6.23 0.02
N ALA A 47 -4.53 -5.03 0.36
CA ALA A 47 -5.28 -4.77 1.59
C ALA A 47 -6.78 -4.86 1.33
N VAL A 48 -7.35 -6.07 1.46
CA VAL A 48 -8.79 -6.31 1.23
C VAL A 48 -9.70 -5.62 2.25
N ASP A 49 -9.18 -5.35 3.44
CA ASP A 49 -9.89 -4.70 4.55
C ASP A 49 -9.84 -3.16 4.49
N ILE A 50 -8.97 -2.59 3.64
CA ILE A 50 -8.74 -1.14 3.57
C ILE A 50 -9.39 -0.59 2.30
N PRO A 51 -10.46 0.22 2.40
CA PRO A 51 -11.07 0.79 1.21
C PRO A 51 -10.16 1.84 0.57
N VAL A 52 -10.18 1.93 -0.77
CA VAL A 52 -9.37 2.87 -1.55
C VAL A 52 -9.56 4.32 -1.08
N GLY A 53 -10.79 4.70 -0.71
CA GLY A 53 -11.11 6.02 -0.18
C GLY A 53 -10.43 6.34 1.16
N ALA A 54 -10.22 5.33 2.02
CA ALA A 54 -9.49 5.53 3.28
C ALA A 54 -8.01 5.79 3.02
N VAL A 55 -7.40 5.08 2.06
CA VAL A 55 -6.03 5.38 1.64
C VAL A 55 -5.95 6.75 0.99
N ALA A 56 -6.90 7.12 0.13
CA ALA A 56 -6.92 8.44 -0.50
C ALA A 56 -6.96 9.58 0.54
N GLY A 57 -7.73 9.42 1.63
CA GLY A 57 -7.81 10.37 2.74
C GLY A 57 -6.69 10.30 3.78
N ALA A 58 -5.85 9.26 3.75
CA ALA A 58 -4.78 9.09 4.73
C ALA A 58 -3.65 10.11 4.55
N LEU A 59 -2.95 10.41 5.64
CA LEU A 59 -1.81 11.33 5.64
C LEU A 59 -0.58 10.67 5.01
N PRO A 60 0.31 11.44 4.36
CA PRO A 60 1.58 10.91 3.91
C PRO A 60 2.36 10.36 5.10
N MET A 61 2.99 9.21 4.90
CA MET A 61 3.84 8.63 5.93
C MET A 61 5.17 9.40 5.98
N PRO A 62 5.69 9.75 7.16
CA PRO A 62 6.99 10.40 7.27
C PRO A 62 8.13 9.45 6.88
N ASP A 63 9.21 10.02 6.35
CA ASP A 63 10.36 9.26 5.83
C ASP A 63 11.05 8.40 6.92
N SER A 64 11.09 8.90 8.16
CA SER A 64 11.62 8.16 9.31
C SER A 64 10.88 6.84 9.53
N GLU A 65 9.55 6.84 9.51
CA GLU A 65 8.77 5.62 9.68
C GLU A 65 8.91 4.69 8.44
N MET A 66 9.03 5.25 7.24
CA MET A 66 9.31 4.43 6.04
C MET A 66 10.65 3.69 6.14
N LYS A 67 11.68 4.33 6.71
CA LYS A 67 12.99 3.71 6.96
C LYS A 67 12.93 2.64 8.04
N GLU A 68 12.22 2.89 9.13
CA GLU A 68 12.02 1.90 10.19
C GLU A 68 11.30 0.63 9.69
N LEU A 69 10.35 0.78 8.77
CA LEU A 69 9.68 -0.34 8.11
C LEU A 69 10.53 -0.99 6.99
N GLY A 70 11.67 -0.38 6.64
CA GLY A 70 12.55 -0.75 5.54
C GLY A 70 11.85 -0.74 4.19
N ILE A 71 10.97 0.24 3.98
CA ILE A 71 10.35 0.59 2.69
C ILE A 71 11.30 1.47 1.89
N ARG A 72 12.09 2.29 2.58
CA ARG A 72 13.18 3.09 2.03
C ARG A 72 14.47 2.73 2.75
N GLU A 73 15.54 2.56 1.98
CA GLU A 73 16.92 2.44 2.47
C GLU A 73 17.56 3.84 2.60
#